data_AF-A0A066WJC1-F1
#
_entry.id   AF-A0A066WJC1-F1
#
_cell.length_a   1.000
_cell.length_b   1.000
_cell.length_c   1.000
_cell.angle_alpha   90.00
_cell.angle_beta   90.00
_cell.angle_gamma   90.00
#
_symmetry.space_group_name_H-M   'P 1'
#
loop_
_entity.id
_entity.type
_entity.pdbx_description
1 polymer ?
#
loop_
_entity_poly.entity_id
_entity_poly.type
_entity_poly.pdbx_seq_one_letter_code
_entity_poly.pdbx_strand_id
1 'polypeptide(L)' 'SAPVRKRRRPPFSYSTLIAQAISSSPESKMTLREIYSWISNAYPDLYQVDGPDSQGWQ' A
#
# COMPACT_ATOMS: atom_id res chain seq x y z
N SER A 1 -15.20 -18.94 19.85
CA SER A 1 -14.08 -18.74 18.92
C SER A 1 -13.86 -17.26 18.69
N ALA A 2 -12.71 -16.71 19.05
CA ALA A 2 -12.43 -15.28 18.87
C ALA A 2 -12.28 -14.96 17.37
N PRO A 3 -12.83 -13.84 16.87
CA PRO A 3 -12.62 -13.45 15.49
C PRO A 3 -11.13 -13.17 15.30
N VAL A 4 -10.52 -13.86 14.35
CA VAL A 4 -9.16 -13.56 13.89
C VAL A 4 -9.21 -12.12 13.40
N ARG A 5 -8.71 -11.17 14.21
CA ARG A 5 -8.46 -9.82 13.75
C ARG A 5 -7.54 -9.97 12.56
N LYS A 6 -8.09 -9.90 11.33
CA LYS A 6 -7.32 -9.90 10.09
C LYS A 6 -6.20 -8.92 10.34
N ARG A 7 -4.96 -9.41 10.41
CA ARG A 7 -3.81 -8.58 10.74
C ARG A 7 -3.78 -7.54 9.63
N ARG A 8 -4.27 -6.33 9.92
CA ARG A 8 -4.21 -5.13 9.07
C ARG A 8 -2.77 -4.65 8.85
N ARG A 9 -1.79 -5.50 9.17
CA ARG A 9 -0.39 -5.26 8.89
C ARG A 9 -0.16 -5.82 7.49
N PRO A 10 0.19 -4.97 6.53
CA PRO A 10 0.58 -5.42 5.21
C PRO A 10 1.65 -6.51 5.35
N PRO A 11 1.62 -7.58 4.53
CA PRO A 11 2.62 -8.64 4.58
C PRO A 11 4.03 -8.14 4.24
N PHE A 12 4.12 -6.96 3.63
CA PHE A 12 5.35 -6.30 3.21
C PHE A 12 5.56 -4.99 3.98
N SER A 13 6.81 -4.67 4.32
CA SER A 13 7.12 -3.34 4.86
C SER A 13 6.88 -2.25 3.82
N TYR A 14 6.69 -1.02 4.28
CA TYR A 14 6.55 0.14 3.40
C TYR A 14 7.74 0.29 2.43
N SER A 15 8.95 -0.02 2.88
CA SER A 15 10.15 -0.05 2.03
C SER A 15 10.07 -1.06 0.89
N THR A 16 9.51 -2.26 1.15
CA THR A 16 9.30 -3.27 0.10
C THR A 16 8.25 -2.81 -0.90
N LEU A 17 7.19 -2.15 -0.44
CA LEU A 17 6.15 -1.62 -1.33
C LEU A 17 6.67 -0.50 -2.23
N ILE A 18 7.47 0.42 -1.68
CA ILE A 18 8.16 1.46 -2.46
C ILE A 18 9.07 0.81 -3.51
N ALA A 19 9.86 -0.20 -3.13
CA ALA A 19 10.75 -0.89 -4.06
C ALA A 19 9.99 -1.59 -5.19
N GLN A 20 8.86 -2.25 -4.88
CA GLN A 20 7.99 -2.87 -5.88
C GLN A 20 7.37 -1.83 -6.81
N ALA A 21 6.86 -0.71 -6.26
CA ALA A 21 6.28 0.38 -7.04
C ALA A 21 7.31 0.95 -8.03
N ILE A 22 8.50 1.32 -7.55
CA ILE A 22 9.59 1.84 -8.38
C ILE A 22 10.00 0.83 -9.44
N SER A 23 10.15 -0.45 -9.08
CA SER A 23 10.53 -1.52 -10.01
C SER A 23 9.45 -1.80 -11.07
N SER A 24 8.19 -1.42 -10.83
CA SER A 24 7.11 -1.56 -11.81
C SER A 24 7.10 -0.43 -12.85
N SER A 25 7.78 0.68 -12.59
CA SER A 25 7.91 1.79 -13.53
C SER A 25 9.00 1.49 -14.58
N PRO A 26 8.73 1.69 -15.88
CA PRO A 26 9.75 1.52 -16.92
C PRO A 26 10.94 2.47 -16.76
N GLU A 27 10.73 3.60 -16.08
CA GLU A 27 11.78 4.58 -15.80
C GLU A 27 12.51 4.32 -14.47
N SER A 28 12.17 3.24 -13.75
CA SER A 28 12.69 2.92 -12.41
C SER A 28 12.61 4.10 -11.44
N LYS A 29 11.59 4.94 -11.61
CA LYS A 29 11.30 6.09 -10.76
C LYS A 29 9.79 6.31 -10.74
N MET A 30 9.30 6.79 -9.61
CA MET A 30 7.89 7.03 -9.37
C MET A 30 7.79 8.12 -8.30
N THR A 31 6.89 9.09 -8.50
CA THR A 31 6.63 10.13 -7.50
C THR A 31 5.92 9.53 -6.29
N LEU A 32 5.98 10.24 -5.15
CA LEU A 32 5.31 9.79 -3.93
C LEU A 32 3.80 9.57 -4.14
N ARG A 33 3.14 10.44 -4.92
CA ARG A 33 1.72 10.33 -5.27
C ARG A 33 1.43 9.08 -6.11
N GLU A 34 2.28 8.78 -7.08
CA GLU A 34 2.15 7.59 -7.91
C GLU A 34 2.41 6.32 -7.11
N ILE A 35 3.35 6.34 -6.16
CA ILE A 35 3.59 5.21 -5.23
C ILE A 35 2.34 4.94 -4.39
N TYR A 36 1.71 5.98 -3.83
CA TYR A 36 0.46 5.80 -3.08
C TYR A 36 -0.66 5.22 -3.96
N SER A 37 -0.82 5.72 -5.19
CA SER A 37 -1.80 5.19 -6.14
C SER A 37 -1.48 3.76 -6.57
N TRP A 38 -0.20 3.40 -6.72
CA TRP A 38 0.21 2.04 -7.06
C TRP A 38 -0.11 1.08 -5.92
N ILE A 39 0.21 1.45 -4.68
CA ILE A 39 -0.04 0.63 -3.48
C ILE A 39 -1.55 0.37 -3.32
N SER A 40 -2.38 1.41 -3.48
CA SER A 40 -3.84 1.26 -3.38
C SER A 40 -4.43 0.38 -4.48
N ASN A 41 -3.88 0.44 -5.68
CA ASN A 41 -4.32 -0.40 -6.81
C ASN A 41 -3.85 -1.84 -6.68
N ALA A 42 -2.62 -2.06 -6.19
CA ALA A 42 -2.04 -3.39 -6.02
C ALA A 42 -2.60 -4.13 -4.80
N TYR A 43 -3.02 -3.39 -3.76
CA TYR A 43 -3.47 -3.94 -2.49
C TYR A 43 -4.75 -3.23 -1.98
N PRO A 44 -5.87 -3.30 -2.72
CA PRO A 44 -7.08 -2.53 -2.44
C PRO A 44 -7.73 -2.85 -1.09
N ASP A 45 -7.59 -4.07 -0.59
CA ASP A 45 -8.13 -4.49 0.71
C ASP A 45 -7.29 -4.04 1.91
N LEU A 46 -6.02 -3.68 1.68
CA LEU A 46 -5.07 -3.28 2.72
C LEU A 46 -4.90 -1.76 2.80
N TYR A 47 -5.01 -1.08 1.66
CA TYR A 47 -4.70 0.34 1.50
C TYR A 47 -5.81 1.08 0.75
N GLN A 48 -7.00 1.12 1.34
CA GLN A 48 -8.08 1.98 0.83
C GLN A 48 -7.69 3.45 0.98
N VAL A 49 -7.66 4.16 -0.15
CA VAL A 49 -7.35 5.60 -0.23
C VAL A 49 -8.56 6.44 0.20
N ASP A 50 -9.78 5.92 0.05
CA ASP A 50 -11.04 6.66 0.30
C ASP A 50 -11.80 6.21 1.56
N GLY A 51 -11.18 5.39 2.43
CA GLY A 51 -11.79 4.94 3.68
C GLY A 51 -11.57 5.93 4.83
N PRO A 52 -12.41 5.96 5.87
CA PRO A 52 -12.22 6.80 7.06
C PRO A 52 -10.90 6.55 7.81
N ASP A 53 -10.20 5.44 7.49
CA ASP A 53 -8.89 5.07 8.02
C ASP A 53 -7.71 5.45 7.09
N SER A 54 -7.95 6.08 5.94
CA SER A 54 -6.89 6.41 4.96
C SER A 54 -5.88 7.44 5.50
N GLN A 55 -6.29 8.25 6.48
CA GLN A 55 -5.47 9.26 7.13
C GLN A 55 -4.45 8.70 8.13
N GLY A 56 -4.48 7.40 8.42
CA GLY A 56 -3.63 6.76 9.43
C GLY A 56 -2.30 6.18 8.90
N TRP A 57 -2.12 6.09 7.58
CA TRP A 57 -0.94 5.45 6.97
C TRP A 57 -0.26 6.27 5.86
N GLN A 58 -0.90 7.34 5.38
CA GLN A 58 -0.37 8.22 4.35
C GLN A 58 0.65 9.22 4.90
#